data_AF-A0A8T7GJL9-F1
#
_entry.id   AF-A0A8T7GJL9-F1
#
_cell.length_a   1.000
_cell.length_b   1.000
_cell.length_c   1.000
_cell.angle_alpha   90.00
_cell.angle_beta   90.00
_cell.angle_gamma   90.00
#
_symmetry.space_group_name_H-M   'P 1'
#
loop_
_entity.id
_entity.type
_entity.pdbx_description
1 polymer ?
#
loop_
_entity_poly.entity_id
_entity_poly.type
_entity_poly.pdbx_seq_one_letter_code
_entity_poly.pdbx_strand_id
1 'polypeptide(L)'
;MKKKNTIISYFQYKYFHMSPIWSFFGRKEGLHCLKCNKELTRYKYKPPKDANLEGFLCSDCHLELTKESIIRENVEKENFKNQQVNEKEICSVCNREVPESEIERPKWQWNMERGAVFCSSCFHIKEKQFEIERNFCSICGKSLKFFRYNPKQSWNIIGQLCRKCWDEKNSKNGMKKTD
;
A
#
# COMPACT_ATOMS: atom_id res chain seq x y z
N MET A 1 33.83 39.65 11.60
CA MET A 1 35.20 39.60 11.03
C MET A 1 35.63 38.13 11.00
N LYS A 2 36.12 37.49 9.95
CA LYS A 2 36.55 37.87 8.59
C LYS A 2 36.35 36.62 7.71
N LYS A 3 35.81 36.84 6.50
CA LYS A 3 35.89 35.94 5.35
C LYS A 3 37.35 35.64 4.99
N LYS A 4 37.59 34.53 4.28
CA LYS A 4 38.63 34.30 3.24
C LYS A 4 38.39 32.90 2.65
N ASN A 5 37.54 32.75 1.62
CA ASN A 5 37.88 32.71 0.19
C ASN A 5 39.36 32.83 -0.19
N THR A 6 39.78 31.99 -1.16
CA THR A 6 40.61 32.19 -2.39
C THR A 6 41.36 30.85 -2.63
N ILE A 7 41.11 30.00 -3.65
CA ILE A 7 41.14 30.09 -5.13
C ILE A 7 42.57 29.98 -5.74
N ILE A 8 42.69 29.07 -6.73
CA ILE A 8 43.67 28.92 -7.85
C ILE A 8 45.08 28.38 -7.55
N SER A 9 45.43 27.24 -8.17
CA SER A 9 46.34 27.14 -9.34
C SER A 9 46.65 25.66 -9.63
N TYR A 10 46.15 25.09 -10.72
CA TYR A 10 46.89 24.90 -11.98
C TYR A 10 48.36 24.51 -11.79
N PHE A 11 48.67 23.23 -11.99
CA PHE A 11 50.00 22.81 -12.42
C PHE A 11 49.90 21.82 -13.59
N GLN A 12 50.56 22.24 -14.67
CA GLN A 12 50.74 21.58 -15.94
C GLN A 12 51.51 20.28 -15.78
N TYR A 13 51.13 19.24 -16.54
CA TYR A 13 52.07 18.20 -16.91
C TYR A 13 52.40 18.28 -18.39
N LYS A 14 53.71 18.34 -18.64
CA LYS A 14 54.38 18.42 -19.93
C LYS A 14 54.12 17.16 -20.76
N TYR A 15 53.99 17.40 -22.06
CA TYR A 15 54.04 16.40 -23.13
C TYR A 15 55.40 15.68 -23.16
N PHE A 16 55.38 14.36 -23.32
CA PHE A 16 56.47 13.58 -23.90
C PHE A 16 55.89 12.67 -25.00
N HIS A 17 56.64 12.62 -26.11
CA HIS A 17 56.27 12.16 -27.44
C HIS A 17 56.24 10.63 -27.64
N MET A 18 55.66 10.24 -28.79
CA MET A 18 55.82 8.98 -29.56
C MET A 18 55.01 7.77 -29.04
N SER A 19 54.26 6.98 -29.81
CA SER A 19 53.97 6.85 -31.24
C SER A 19 52.64 6.07 -31.39
N PRO A 20 51.98 6.07 -32.57
CA PRO A 20 50.64 5.53 -32.75
C PRO A 20 50.69 4.01 -32.96
N ILE A 21 50.12 3.26 -32.02
CA ILE A 21 49.78 1.85 -32.25
C ILE A 21 48.28 1.73 -32.10
N TRP A 22 47.62 1.49 -33.24
CA TRP A 22 46.25 0.99 -33.28
C TRP A 22 46.16 -0.33 -32.52
N SER A 23 45.78 -0.30 -31.25
CA SER A 23 45.27 -1.47 -30.54
C SER A 23 43.75 -1.49 -30.67
N PHE A 24 43.26 -2.05 -31.76
CA PHE A 24 41.85 -2.35 -32.00
C PHE A 24 41.39 -3.61 -31.22
N PHE A 25 41.86 -3.82 -29.99
CA PHE A 25 41.41 -4.90 -29.09
C PHE A 25 41.71 -4.56 -27.63
N GLY A 26 41.19 -3.43 -27.13
CA GLY A 26 41.03 -3.24 -25.70
C GLY A 26 39.79 -4.01 -25.23
N ARG A 27 39.94 -5.20 -24.63
CA ARG A 27 38.84 -5.78 -23.85
C ARG A 27 38.53 -4.77 -22.74
N LYS A 28 37.36 -4.13 -22.78
CA LYS A 28 36.81 -3.48 -21.59
C LYS A 28 36.82 -4.55 -20.50
N GLU A 29 37.41 -4.25 -19.34
CA GLU A 29 37.32 -5.16 -18.18
C GLU A 29 35.86 -5.58 -18.02
N GLY A 30 35.62 -6.89 -18.08
CA GLY A 30 34.29 -7.44 -17.96
C GLY A 30 33.69 -6.99 -16.63
N LEU A 31 32.48 -6.46 -16.67
CA LEU A 31 31.75 -6.18 -15.44
C LEU A 31 31.34 -7.54 -14.85
N HIS A 32 31.64 -7.81 -13.59
CA HIS A 32 31.30 -9.10 -12.95
C HIS A 32 30.14 -8.94 -11.96
N CYS A 33 29.35 -10.00 -11.81
CA CYS A 33 28.30 -10.09 -10.80
C CYS A 33 28.90 -9.99 -9.39
N LEU A 34 28.39 -9.10 -8.55
CA LEU A 34 28.87 -8.92 -7.18
C LEU A 34 28.79 -10.19 -6.32
N LYS A 35 27.78 -11.06 -6.54
CA LYS A 35 27.54 -12.26 -5.71
C LYS A 35 28.27 -13.50 -6.22
N CYS A 36 28.21 -13.78 -7.51
CA CYS A 36 28.75 -15.03 -8.09
C CYS A 36 29.98 -14.83 -8.99
N ASN A 37 30.46 -13.60 -9.12
CA ASN A 37 31.60 -13.21 -9.97
C ASN A 37 31.47 -13.63 -11.45
N LYS A 38 30.26 -13.92 -11.93
CA LYS A 38 29.99 -14.24 -13.33
C LYS A 38 30.13 -12.99 -14.18
N GLU A 39 30.82 -13.08 -15.31
CA GLU A 39 30.94 -11.98 -16.27
C GLU A 39 29.55 -11.57 -16.80
N LEU A 40 29.24 -10.28 -16.70
CA LEU A 40 27.98 -9.68 -17.10
C LEU A 40 28.10 -9.17 -18.54
N THR A 41 27.52 -9.91 -19.48
CA THR A 41 27.63 -9.60 -20.91
C THR A 41 26.52 -8.66 -21.40
N ARG A 42 25.25 -8.91 -21.02
CA ARG A 42 24.08 -8.15 -21.55
C ARG A 42 23.14 -7.62 -20.46
N TYR A 43 22.66 -8.49 -19.57
CA TYR A 43 21.71 -8.11 -18.52
C TYR A 43 22.40 -7.94 -17.17
N LYS A 44 22.21 -6.76 -16.57
CA LYS A 44 22.78 -6.40 -15.27
C LYS A 44 21.73 -5.68 -14.44
N TYR A 45 21.58 -6.09 -13.20
CA TYR A 45 20.57 -5.56 -12.30
C TYR A 45 21.25 -4.86 -11.12
N LYS A 46 20.71 -3.71 -10.74
CA LYS A 46 21.12 -3.07 -9.49
C LYS A 46 20.51 -3.84 -8.33
N PRO A 47 21.22 -4.03 -7.21
CA PRO A 47 20.63 -4.57 -6.00
C PRO A 47 19.42 -3.74 -5.53
N PRO A 48 18.48 -4.36 -4.80
CA PRO A 48 17.44 -3.63 -4.06
C PRO A 48 18.04 -2.54 -3.16
N LYS A 49 17.35 -1.41 -3.00
CA LYS A 49 17.88 -0.23 -2.29
C LYS A 49 18.17 -0.51 -0.81
N ASP A 50 17.43 -1.42 -0.21
CA ASP A 50 17.54 -1.90 1.17
C ASP A 50 18.77 -2.79 1.41
N ALA A 51 19.36 -3.37 0.37
CA ALA A 51 20.49 -4.27 0.50
C ALA A 51 21.84 -3.55 0.74
N ASN A 52 21.91 -2.23 0.53
CA ASN A 52 23.12 -1.42 0.65
C ASN A 52 24.36 -2.02 -0.07
N LEU A 53 24.16 -2.57 -1.27
CA LEU A 53 25.20 -3.16 -2.10
C LEU A 53 25.52 -2.27 -3.30
N GLU A 54 26.80 -1.94 -3.49
CA GLU A 54 27.29 -1.18 -4.64
C GLU A 54 27.82 -2.13 -5.72
N GLY A 55 27.24 -2.07 -6.92
CA GLY A 55 27.64 -2.91 -8.05
C GLY A 55 26.44 -3.44 -8.84
N PHE A 56 26.66 -4.52 -9.59
CA PHE A 56 25.64 -5.16 -10.41
C PHE A 56 25.55 -6.66 -10.15
N LEU A 57 24.35 -7.20 -10.29
CA LEU A 57 24.04 -8.62 -10.17
C LEU A 57 23.62 -9.19 -11.53
N CYS A 58 23.90 -10.47 -11.74
CA CYS A 58 23.25 -11.24 -12.80
C CYS A 58 21.77 -11.49 -12.43
N SER A 59 20.97 -11.93 -13.41
CA SER A 59 19.54 -12.20 -13.22
C SER A 59 19.27 -13.14 -12.05
N ASP A 60 20.00 -14.25 -11.96
CA ASP A 60 19.79 -15.29 -10.94
C ASP A 60 20.07 -14.74 -9.53
N CYS A 61 21.22 -14.09 -9.34
CA CYS A 61 21.59 -13.52 -8.04
C CYS A 61 20.67 -12.35 -7.63
N HIS A 62 20.15 -11.57 -8.58
CA HIS A 62 19.17 -10.53 -8.29
C HIS A 62 17.84 -11.12 -7.80
N LEU A 63 17.36 -12.19 -8.45
CA LEU A 63 16.13 -12.87 -8.04
C LEU A 63 16.26 -13.53 -6.66
N GLU A 64 17.39 -14.18 -6.39
CA GLU A 64 17.68 -14.74 -5.07
C GLU A 64 17.68 -13.66 -3.98
N LEU A 65 18.41 -12.57 -4.20
CA LEU A 65 18.49 -11.48 -3.23
C LEU A 65 17.12 -10.85 -2.96
N THR A 66 16.29 -10.72 -3.99
CA THR A 66 14.91 -10.22 -3.87
C THR A 66 14.02 -11.19 -3.09
N LYS A 67 14.17 -12.50 -3.30
CA LYS A 67 13.44 -13.50 -2.50
C LYS A 67 13.86 -13.45 -1.04
N GLU A 68 15.16 -13.37 -0.78
CA GLU A 68 15.72 -13.26 0.57
C GLU A 68 15.25 -11.98 1.29
N SER A 69 15.12 -10.85 0.61
CA SER A 69 14.57 -9.62 1.22
C SER A 69 13.08 -9.78 1.54
N ILE A 70 12.28 -10.31 0.63
CA ILE A 70 10.85 -10.57 0.87
C ILE A 70 10.65 -11.53 2.04
N ILE A 71 11.43 -12.61 2.13
CA ILE A 71 11.34 -13.57 3.24
C ILE A 71 11.68 -12.87 4.56
N ARG A 72 12.76 -12.09 4.61
CA ARG A 72 13.14 -11.32 5.81
C ARG A 72 12.04 -10.36 6.25
N GLU A 73 11.50 -9.58 5.32
CA GLU A 73 10.37 -8.68 5.62
C GLU A 73 9.15 -9.42 6.18
N ASN A 74 8.84 -10.60 5.63
CA ASN A 74 7.71 -11.40 6.10
C ASN A 74 7.98 -11.95 7.51
N VAL A 75 9.19 -12.46 7.78
CA VAL A 75 9.58 -12.93 9.12
C VAL A 75 9.54 -11.79 10.13
N GLU A 76 10.02 -10.60 9.79
CA GLU A 76 9.95 -9.42 10.66
C GLU A 76 8.51 -9.00 10.94
N LYS A 77 7.62 -9.03 9.93
CA LYS A 77 6.18 -8.78 10.11
C LYS A 77 5.53 -9.82 11.03
N GLU A 78 5.85 -11.10 10.86
CA GLU A 78 5.33 -12.16 11.72
C GLU A 78 5.86 -12.02 13.16
N ASN A 79 7.14 -11.71 13.35
CA ASN A 79 7.71 -11.46 14.68
C ASN A 79 7.07 -10.25 15.36
N PHE A 80 6.80 -9.17 14.62
CA PHE A 80 6.12 -7.98 15.15
C PHE A 80 4.65 -8.24 15.50
N LYS A 81 3.97 -9.11 14.74
CA LYS A 81 2.63 -9.60 15.11
C LYS A 81 2.70 -10.42 16.39
N ASN A 82 3.64 -11.38 16.48
CA ASN A 82 3.80 -12.26 17.63
C ASN A 82 4.16 -11.51 18.92
N GLN A 83 4.86 -10.37 18.84
CA GLN A 83 5.13 -9.51 19.99
C GLN A 83 3.91 -8.71 20.47
N GLN A 84 2.90 -8.50 19.62
CA GLN A 84 1.64 -7.82 19.98
C GLN A 84 0.56 -8.77 20.56
N VAL A 85 0.82 -10.08 20.64
CA VAL A 85 -0.15 -11.12 21.03
C VAL A 85 -0.63 -11.03 22.49
N ASN A 86 -0.07 -10.14 23.32
CA ASN A 86 -0.48 -9.98 24.72
C ASN A 86 -1.34 -8.74 25.02
N GLU A 87 -1.67 -7.92 24.03
CA GLU A 87 -2.64 -6.83 24.20
C GLU A 87 -4.02 -7.32 23.74
N LYS A 88 -4.93 -7.49 24.71
CA LYS A 88 -6.32 -7.83 24.40
C LYS A 88 -6.93 -6.70 23.58
N GLU A 89 -7.35 -6.99 22.34
CA GLU A 89 -8.00 -5.97 21.50
C GLU A 89 -9.40 -5.64 22.04
N ILE A 90 -9.84 -4.39 21.88
CA ILE A 90 -11.12 -3.90 22.40
C ILE A 90 -12.14 -3.83 21.26
N CYS A 91 -13.30 -4.45 21.44
CA CYS A 91 -14.39 -4.39 20.46
C CYS A 91 -14.83 -2.95 20.20
N SER A 92 -14.81 -2.52 18.94
CA SER A 92 -15.11 -1.14 18.51
C SER A 92 -16.58 -0.72 18.69
N VAL A 93 -17.46 -1.67 19.06
CA VAL A 93 -18.90 -1.43 19.23
C VAL A 93 -19.33 -1.47 20.69
N CYS A 94 -18.91 -2.51 21.42
CA CYS A 94 -19.33 -2.72 22.81
C CYS A 94 -18.22 -2.50 23.85
N ASN A 95 -17.01 -2.14 23.41
CA ASN A 95 -15.85 -1.84 24.25
C ASN A 95 -15.41 -2.96 25.19
N ARG A 96 -15.83 -4.21 24.96
CA ARG A 96 -15.33 -5.38 25.72
C ARG A 96 -14.00 -5.86 25.17
N GLU A 97 -13.16 -6.40 26.03
CA GLU A 97 -11.97 -7.17 25.63
C GLU A 97 -12.41 -8.39 24.80
N VAL A 98 -11.76 -8.58 23.65
CA VAL A 98 -12.03 -9.69 22.74
C VAL A 98 -10.82 -10.63 22.77
N PRO A 99 -11.01 -11.91 23.14
CA PRO A 99 -9.93 -12.89 23.02
C PRO A 99 -9.60 -13.11 21.54
N GLU A 100 -8.33 -13.37 21.23
CA GLU A 100 -7.85 -13.54 19.84
C GLU A 100 -8.72 -14.50 19.00
N SER A 101 -9.22 -15.58 19.62
CA SER A 101 -10.09 -16.57 18.99
C SER A 101 -11.47 -16.06 18.55
N GLU A 102 -11.93 -14.93 19.08
CA GLU A 102 -13.25 -14.32 18.79
C GLU A 102 -13.13 -13.00 18.01
N ILE A 103 -11.92 -12.63 17.58
CA ILE A 103 -11.66 -11.39 16.86
C ILE A 103 -12.17 -11.50 15.43
N GLU A 104 -13.18 -10.70 15.12
CA GLU A 104 -13.73 -10.54 13.79
C GLU A 104 -13.31 -9.18 13.22
N ARG A 105 -12.75 -9.18 12.01
CA ARG A 105 -12.36 -7.94 11.32
C ARG A 105 -13.49 -7.46 10.40
N PRO A 106 -13.79 -6.16 10.36
CA PRO A 106 -14.87 -5.62 9.53
C PRO A 106 -14.61 -5.86 8.05
N LYS A 107 -15.68 -6.06 7.29
CA LYS A 107 -15.60 -6.11 5.83
C LYS A 107 -15.25 -4.72 5.29
N TRP A 108 -14.41 -4.65 4.26
CA TRP A 108 -14.01 -3.38 3.62
C TRP A 108 -15.20 -2.51 3.20
N GLN A 109 -16.34 -3.13 2.89
CA GLN A 109 -17.57 -2.44 2.46
C GLN A 109 -18.27 -1.65 3.58
N TRP A 110 -17.90 -1.87 4.84
CA TRP A 110 -18.55 -1.23 6.00
C TRP A 110 -17.99 0.15 6.33
N ASN A 111 -16.93 0.60 5.63
CA ASN A 111 -16.28 1.91 5.85
C ASN A 111 -15.93 2.18 7.32
N MET A 112 -15.49 1.16 8.05
CA MET A 112 -15.03 1.28 9.44
C MET A 112 -13.60 1.81 9.50
N GLU A 113 -13.22 2.34 10.66
CA GLU A 113 -11.84 2.77 10.93
C GLU A 113 -10.84 1.62 10.78
N ARG A 114 -9.62 1.97 10.34
CA ARG A 114 -8.54 0.99 10.20
C ARG A 114 -8.15 0.47 11.57
N GLY A 115 -8.05 -0.84 11.71
CA GLY A 115 -7.75 -1.49 13.00
C GLY A 115 -8.98 -1.72 13.88
N ALA A 116 -10.18 -1.37 13.42
CA ALA A 116 -11.40 -1.74 14.14
C ALA A 116 -11.53 -3.27 14.24
N VAL A 117 -11.79 -3.75 15.47
CA VAL A 117 -12.09 -5.15 15.76
C VAL A 117 -13.47 -5.30 16.36
N PHE A 118 -14.06 -6.47 16.18
CA PHE A 118 -15.38 -6.81 16.68
C PHE A 118 -15.30 -8.12 17.44
N CYS A 119 -16.06 -8.25 18.52
CA CYS A 119 -16.41 -9.57 19.01
C CYS A 119 -17.44 -10.21 18.07
N SER A 120 -17.44 -11.55 17.99
CA SER A 120 -18.35 -12.33 17.13
C SER A 120 -19.82 -11.87 17.19
N SER A 121 -20.36 -11.60 18.39
CA SER A 121 -21.74 -11.12 18.54
C SER A 121 -22.01 -9.78 17.83
N CYS A 122 -21.14 -8.78 18.03
CA CYS A 122 -21.25 -7.47 17.38
C CYS A 122 -21.05 -7.58 15.87
N PHE A 123 -20.13 -8.45 15.43
CA PHE A 123 -19.90 -8.69 14.00
C PHE A 123 -21.17 -9.23 13.32
N HIS A 124 -21.79 -10.27 13.87
CA HIS A 124 -23.00 -10.86 13.27
C HIS A 124 -24.20 -9.90 13.28
N ILE A 125 -24.34 -9.07 14.32
CA ILE A 125 -25.38 -8.02 14.33
C ILE A 125 -25.12 -7.02 13.21
N LYS A 126 -23.88 -6.53 13.09
CA LYS A 126 -23.50 -5.56 12.06
C LYS A 126 -23.64 -6.14 10.65
N GLU A 127 -23.33 -7.41 10.47
CA GLU A 127 -23.48 -8.13 9.21
C GLU A 127 -24.94 -8.24 8.77
N LYS A 128 -25.84 -8.62 9.69
CA LYS A 128 -27.29 -8.65 9.42
C LYS A 128 -27.82 -7.27 9.08
N GLN A 129 -27.41 -6.24 9.84
CA GLN A 129 -27.79 -4.85 9.55
C GLN A 129 -27.36 -4.43 8.16
N PHE A 130 -26.10 -4.70 7.81
CA PHE A 130 -25.56 -4.35 6.49
C PHE A 130 -26.26 -5.10 5.35
N GLU A 131 -26.62 -6.36 5.56
CA GLU A 131 -27.41 -7.13 4.59
C GLU A 131 -28.79 -6.49 4.37
N ILE A 132 -29.45 -6.07 5.45
CA ILE A 132 -30.74 -5.36 5.37
C ILE A 132 -30.57 -4.03 4.62
N GLU A 133 -29.59 -3.21 4.99
CA GLU A 133 -29.30 -1.92 4.37
C GLU A 133 -28.98 -2.04 2.87
N ARG A 134 -28.36 -3.15 2.46
CA ARG A 134 -28.01 -3.43 1.06
C ARG A 134 -29.23 -3.89 0.25
N ASN A 135 -30.10 -4.70 0.85
CA ASN A 135 -31.13 -5.45 0.13
C ASN A 135 -32.54 -4.86 0.27
N PHE A 136 -32.77 -3.88 1.14
CA PHE A 136 -34.10 -3.30 1.37
C PHE A 136 -34.05 -1.77 1.32
N CYS A 137 -35.19 -1.17 0.93
CA CYS A 137 -35.35 0.27 0.91
C CYS A 137 -35.37 0.82 2.34
N SER A 138 -34.46 1.74 2.67
CA SER A 138 -34.35 2.33 4.02
C SER A 138 -35.58 3.14 4.45
N ILE A 139 -36.46 3.52 3.52
CA ILE A 139 -37.69 4.28 3.83
C ILE A 139 -38.91 3.36 3.95
N CYS A 140 -39.11 2.45 3.00
CA CYS A 140 -40.36 1.67 2.92
C CYS A 140 -40.18 0.17 3.17
N GLY A 141 -38.96 -0.30 3.45
CA GLY A 141 -38.67 -1.71 3.72
C GLY A 141 -38.87 -2.65 2.54
N LYS A 142 -39.22 -2.15 1.35
CA LYS A 142 -39.39 -3.00 0.15
C LYS A 142 -38.04 -3.61 -0.26
N SER A 143 -38.03 -4.91 -0.57
CA SER A 143 -36.87 -5.59 -1.14
C SER A 143 -36.42 -4.92 -2.44
N LEU A 144 -35.14 -4.61 -2.50
CA LEU A 144 -34.43 -4.07 -3.64
C LEU A 144 -33.86 -5.24 -4.44
N LYS A 145 -34.19 -5.29 -5.73
CA LYS A 145 -33.57 -6.21 -6.68
C LYS A 145 -32.36 -5.52 -7.32
N PHE A 146 -32.27 -5.55 -8.65
CA PHE A 146 -31.19 -4.90 -9.40
C PHE A 146 -31.20 -3.37 -9.29
N PHE A 147 -32.37 -2.75 -9.24
CA PHE A 147 -32.49 -1.29 -9.18
C PHE A 147 -32.51 -0.77 -7.75
N ARG A 148 -31.46 -0.03 -7.39
CA ARG A 148 -31.27 0.61 -6.09
C ARG A 148 -30.69 2.02 -6.30
N TYR A 149 -31.04 2.94 -5.41
CA TYR A 149 -30.72 4.35 -5.54
C TYR A 149 -30.03 4.83 -4.26
N ASN A 150 -28.87 5.46 -4.40
CA ASN A 150 -28.16 6.05 -3.27
C ASN A 150 -28.89 7.32 -2.81
N PRO A 151 -29.17 7.47 -1.51
CA PRO A 151 -29.63 8.76 -0.98
C PRO A 151 -28.56 9.84 -1.17
N LYS A 152 -28.96 11.09 -1.33
CA LYS A 152 -28.00 12.22 -1.32
C LYS A 152 -27.39 12.35 0.07
N GLN A 153 -26.13 12.76 0.16
CA GLN A 153 -25.41 12.90 1.43
C GLN A 153 -26.14 13.84 2.41
N SER A 154 -26.75 14.92 1.92
CA SER A 154 -27.52 15.88 2.73
C SER A 154 -28.81 15.32 3.32
N TRP A 155 -29.26 14.13 2.90
CA TRP A 155 -30.49 13.52 3.43
C TRP A 155 -30.27 12.73 4.72
N ASN A 156 -29.01 12.43 5.07
CA ASN A 156 -28.63 11.66 6.25
C ASN A 156 -29.42 10.33 6.37
N ILE A 157 -29.58 9.62 5.25
CA ILE A 157 -30.22 8.30 5.20
C ILE A 157 -29.13 7.26 4.96
N ILE A 158 -29.06 6.26 5.83
CA ILE A 158 -28.17 5.10 5.71
C ILE A 158 -28.86 4.03 4.87
N GLY A 159 -28.11 3.34 4.00
CA GLY A 159 -28.62 2.27 3.14
C GLY A 159 -29.07 2.73 1.76
N GLN A 160 -29.96 1.95 1.13
CA GLN A 160 -30.38 2.13 -0.26
C GLN A 160 -31.87 2.51 -0.36
N LEU A 161 -32.26 3.18 -1.44
CA LEU A 161 -33.66 3.54 -1.70
C LEU A 161 -34.20 2.83 -2.94
N CYS A 162 -35.51 2.54 -2.94
CA CYS A 162 -36.23 2.20 -4.16
C CYS A 162 -36.52 3.47 -4.98
N ARG A 163 -36.82 3.29 -6.28
CA ARG A 163 -37.08 4.41 -7.19
C ARG A 163 -38.14 5.38 -6.66
N LYS A 164 -39.29 4.84 -6.21
CA LYS A 164 -40.41 5.64 -5.69
C LYS A 164 -39.99 6.53 -4.52
N CYS A 165 -39.34 5.95 -3.51
CA CYS A 165 -38.91 6.72 -2.34
C CYS A 165 -37.81 7.74 -2.67
N TRP A 166 -36.93 7.42 -3.62
CA TRP A 166 -35.92 8.36 -4.08
C TRP A 166 -36.55 9.56 -4.79
N ASP A 167 -37.47 9.32 -5.74
CA ASP A 167 -38.18 10.37 -6.48
C ASP A 167 -38.98 11.27 -5.53
N GLU A 168 -39.75 10.68 -4.61
CA GLU A 168 -40.54 11.43 -3.62
C GLU A 168 -39.66 12.33 -2.74
N LYS A 169 -38.52 11.81 -2.25
CA LYS A 169 -37.58 12.58 -1.42
C LYS A 169 -36.91 13.68 -2.24
N ASN A 170 -36.62 13.42 -3.51
CA ASN A 170 -36.02 14.40 -4.41
C ASN A 170 -36.99 15.55 -4.73
N SER A 171 -38.26 15.23 -5.01
CA SER A 171 -39.31 16.22 -5.26
C SER A 171 -39.60 17.09 -4.05
N LYS A 172 -39.70 16.51 -2.85
CA LYS A 172 -39.92 17.26 -1.59
C LYS A 172 -38.80 18.26 -1.28
N ASN A 173 -37.55 17.93 -1.63
CA ASN A 173 -36.42 18.84 -1.43
C ASN A 173 -36.26 19.87 -2.56
N GLY A 174 -36.83 19.63 -3.74
CA GLY A 174 -36.88 20.59 -4.84
C GLY A 174 -37.87 21.73 -4.64
N MET A 175 -38.79 21.61 -3.68
CA MET A 175 -39.83 22.61 -3.40
C MET A 175 -39.45 23.65 -2.32
N LYS A 176 -38.22 23.64 -1.80
CA LYS A 176 -37.72 24.74 -0.95
C LYS A 176 -37.12 25.86 -1.82
N LYS A 177 -37.97 26.60 -2.53
CA LYS A 177 -37.70 27.97 -2.97
C LYS A 177 -38.96 28.79 -2.75
N THR A 178 -38.75 30.00 -2.20
CA THR A 178 -39.69 31.06 -1.81
C THR A 178 -40.35 30.87 -0.45
N ASP A 179 -39.77 31.50 0.57
CA ASP A 179 -40.34 32.72 1.15
C ASP A 179 -39.22 33.78 1.27
#